data_AF-A0A8J2B711-F1
#
_entry.id   AF-A0A8J2B711-F1
#
_cell.length_a   1.000
_cell.length_b   1.000
_cell.length_c   1.000
_cell.angle_alpha   90.00
_cell.angle_beta   90.00
_cell.angle_gamma   90.00
#
_symmetry.space_group_name_H-M   'P 1'
#
loop_
_entity.id
_entity.type
_entity.pdbx_description
1 polymer ?
#
loop_
_entity_poly.entity_id
_entity_poly.type
_entity_poly.pdbx_seq_one_letter_code
_entity_poly.pdbx_strand_id
1 'polypeptide(L)'
;MLFSNQHRTAAPLVRTLLHLPSASLCFRFRLLAVCRSVGSVDPSPNNNNRKPGVAHDSDSSWNFKQGKYTYLNGDVFEGSYDSDAKTGLGKMTYASGASYSGHFENGERSGEGTFVYANKDIYSGTWKAGKKSGKGFYVFAGSKYYYDGIWKDGQIESGQWVFTPEGDKLFEGRFVSQKPCGEGKFVYGDYEVFGAYTQEVKPLDTGLGKGGEPPMQVATTWETFGLVHA
;
A
#
# COMPACT_ATOMS: atom_id res chain seq x y z
N MET A 1 14.43 -59.11 59.88
CA MET A 1 13.26 -59.66 59.16
C MET A 1 12.95 -58.67 58.05
N LEU A 2 13.38 -58.91 56.81
CA LEU A 2 12.91 -59.89 55.82
C LEU A 2 11.90 -59.26 54.85
N PHE A 3 12.27 -59.31 53.55
CA PHE A 3 11.43 -59.34 52.34
C PHE A 3 10.55 -58.12 52.03
N SER A 4 10.20 -57.78 50.80
CA SER A 4 10.59 -58.16 49.43
C SER A 4 9.71 -57.30 48.53
N ASN A 5 10.24 -56.96 47.35
CA ASN A 5 9.51 -56.65 46.11
C ASN A 5 8.12 -57.30 46.00
N GLN A 6 7.18 -56.62 45.32
CA GLN A 6 6.72 -57.06 43.99
C GLN A 6 6.00 -55.95 43.19
N HIS A 7 6.39 -55.89 41.92
CA HIS A 7 5.79 -55.14 40.82
C HIS A 7 4.31 -55.45 40.61
N ARG A 8 3.54 -54.45 40.16
CA ARG A 8 2.48 -54.64 39.16
C ARG A 8 2.55 -53.57 38.08
N THR A 9 2.70 -54.07 36.87
CA THR A 9 2.57 -53.43 35.56
C THR A 9 1.11 -53.11 35.24
N ALA A 10 0.84 -51.95 34.62
CA ALA A 10 -0.15 -51.76 33.55
C ALA A 10 -0.07 -50.32 33.01
N ALA A 11 -0.02 -50.20 31.67
CA ALA A 11 0.18 -49.00 30.88
C ALA A 11 -1.17 -48.28 30.56
N PRO A 12 -1.25 -47.40 29.54
CA PRO A 12 -1.23 -45.95 29.66
C PRO A 12 -2.61 -45.31 29.42
N LEU A 13 -2.84 -44.12 29.98
CA LEU A 13 -3.99 -43.30 29.61
C LEU A 13 -3.75 -42.66 28.23
N VAL A 14 -4.64 -43.03 27.32
CA VAL A 14 -4.76 -42.57 25.94
C VAL A 14 -4.84 -41.05 25.90
N ARG A 15 -3.84 -40.43 25.27
CA ARG A 15 -3.79 -38.99 24.98
C ARG A 15 -4.61 -38.75 23.72
N THR A 16 -5.85 -38.30 23.87
CA THR A 16 -6.68 -37.85 22.75
C THR A 16 -6.08 -36.58 22.16
N LEU A 17 -5.34 -36.74 21.06
CA LEU A 17 -4.93 -35.65 20.18
C LEU A 17 -6.16 -35.15 19.42
N LEU A 18 -6.77 -34.07 19.92
CA LEU A 18 -7.66 -33.25 19.11
C LEU A 18 -6.81 -32.27 18.30
N HIS A 19 -6.72 -32.60 17.01
CA HIS A 19 -6.22 -31.79 15.92
C HIS A 19 -6.84 -30.38 15.95
N LEU A 20 -6.00 -29.36 16.09
CA LEU A 20 -6.32 -28.00 15.64
C LEU A 20 -5.50 -27.75 14.37
N PRO A 21 -6.12 -27.55 13.19
CA PRO A 21 -5.37 -27.16 12.02
C PRO A 21 -4.94 -25.70 12.15
N SER A 22 -3.64 -25.48 11.99
CA SER A 22 -2.99 -24.19 11.79
C SER A 22 -3.67 -23.40 10.68
N ALA A 23 -4.28 -22.26 11.01
CA ALA A 23 -4.75 -21.28 10.05
C ALA A 23 -3.60 -20.31 9.74
N SER A 24 -2.71 -20.71 8.83
CA SER A 24 -1.83 -19.77 8.13
C SER A 24 -2.70 -18.87 7.24
N LEU A 25 -2.87 -17.61 7.64
CA LEU A 25 -3.42 -16.55 6.80
C LEU A 25 -2.43 -16.24 5.65
N CYS A 26 -2.44 -17.08 4.62
CA CYS A 26 -1.79 -16.76 3.35
C CYS A 26 -2.66 -15.71 2.63
N PHE A 27 -2.22 -14.44 2.66
CA PHE A 27 -2.71 -13.41 1.75
C PHE A 27 -2.40 -13.84 0.31
N ARG A 28 -3.38 -14.48 -0.35
CA ARG A 28 -3.31 -14.78 -1.78
C ARG A 28 -3.45 -13.48 -2.56
N PHE A 29 -2.33 -12.92 -3.00
CA PHE A 29 -2.29 -12.06 -4.17
C PHE A 29 -2.86 -12.83 -5.36
N ARG A 30 -4.07 -12.48 -5.81
CA ARG A 30 -4.59 -12.96 -7.10
C ARG A 30 -3.80 -12.29 -8.22
N LEU A 31 -2.71 -12.94 -8.64
CA LEU A 31 -2.11 -12.69 -9.94
C LEU A 31 -2.94 -13.47 -10.98
N LEU A 32 -3.83 -12.77 -11.70
CA LEU A 32 -4.50 -13.35 -12.86
C LEU A 32 -3.50 -13.46 -14.00
N ALA A 33 -2.89 -14.64 -14.14
CA ALA A 33 -2.18 -15.04 -15.34
C ALA A 33 -3.20 -15.62 -16.34
N VAL A 34 -3.38 -14.98 -17.49
CA VAL A 34 -4.02 -15.59 -18.65
C VAL A 34 -2.92 -15.91 -19.66
N CYS A 35 -2.69 -17.21 -19.83
CA CYS A 35 -1.87 -17.81 -20.85
C CYS A 35 -2.66 -17.89 -22.16
N ARG A 36 -2.09 -17.46 -23.29
CA ARG A 36 -2.39 -18.01 -24.61
C ARG A 36 -1.16 -18.07 -25.51
N SER A 37 -1.18 -19.10 -26.33
CA SER A 37 -0.15 -19.76 -27.12
C SER A 37 0.66 -18.87 -28.05
N VAL A 38 1.97 -19.14 -28.11
CA VAL A 38 2.91 -18.61 -29.11
C VAL A 38 2.80 -19.47 -30.36
N GLY A 39 2.28 -18.91 -31.46
CA GLY A 39 2.35 -19.50 -32.79
C GLY A 39 3.53 -18.92 -33.55
N SER A 40 4.44 -19.79 -33.99
CA SER A 40 5.63 -19.51 -34.78
C SER A 40 5.31 -19.25 -36.26
N VAL A 41 5.91 -18.23 -36.86
CA VAL A 41 6.12 -18.17 -38.32
C VAL A 41 7.41 -17.40 -38.64
N ASP A 42 8.31 -18.10 -39.34
CA ASP A 42 9.62 -17.67 -39.84
C ASP A 42 9.53 -16.96 -41.22
N PRO A 43 10.61 -16.36 -41.76
CA PRO A 43 10.56 -15.05 -42.42
C PRO A 43 10.70 -15.04 -43.97
N SER A 44 10.51 -13.83 -44.55
CA SER A 44 11.13 -13.25 -45.77
C SER A 44 10.20 -13.02 -46.98
N PRO A 45 10.51 -12.11 -47.96
CA PRO A 45 11.09 -10.76 -47.88
C PRO A 45 10.25 -9.68 -48.63
N ASN A 46 10.62 -8.42 -48.35
CA ASN A 46 10.66 -7.28 -49.28
C ASN A 46 9.47 -6.29 -49.39
N ASN A 47 9.80 -5.06 -48.97
CA ASN A 47 9.60 -3.76 -49.62
C ASN A 47 8.30 -2.93 -49.49
N ASN A 48 8.52 -1.71 -48.96
CA ASN A 48 7.93 -0.41 -49.31
C ASN A 48 7.02 0.26 -48.26
N ASN A 49 7.64 1.09 -47.42
CA ASN A 49 7.16 2.39 -46.89
C ASN A 49 5.64 2.56 -46.64
N ARG A 50 5.06 1.79 -45.72
CA ARG A 50 3.81 2.17 -45.03
C ARG A 50 3.95 1.91 -43.53
N LYS A 51 3.60 2.91 -42.71
CA LYS A 51 3.48 2.78 -41.24
C LYS A 51 2.56 1.56 -40.94
N PRO A 52 2.91 0.69 -39.97
CA PRO A 52 2.19 -0.57 -39.78
C PRO A 52 0.75 -0.26 -39.37
N GLY A 53 -0.20 -0.68 -40.22
CA GLY A 53 -1.62 -0.70 -39.90
C GLY A 53 -1.88 -1.74 -38.82
N VAL A 54 -2.65 -1.35 -37.80
CA VAL A 54 -3.10 -2.24 -36.74
C VAL A 54 -4.19 -3.15 -37.33
N ALA A 55 -4.00 -4.46 -37.25
CA ALA A 55 -5.02 -5.44 -37.63
C ALA A 55 -6.24 -5.27 -36.72
N HIS A 56 -7.41 -4.99 -37.31
CA HIS A 56 -8.68 -4.98 -36.60
C HIS A 56 -9.21 -6.42 -36.59
N ASP A 57 -9.13 -7.08 -35.43
CA ASP A 57 -9.97 -8.24 -35.16
C ASP A 57 -11.28 -7.72 -34.55
N SER A 58 -12.38 -8.02 -35.23
CA SER A 58 -13.70 -7.45 -34.99
C SER A 58 -14.51 -8.32 -34.05
N ASP A 59 -14.15 -8.37 -32.76
CA ASP A 59 -15.07 -8.87 -31.73
C ASP A 59 -14.67 -8.44 -30.31
N SER A 60 -14.87 -7.17 -29.96
CA SER A 60 -15.14 -6.72 -28.57
C SER A 60 -15.42 -5.22 -28.52
N SER A 61 -16.60 -4.87 -28.02
CA SER A 61 -17.17 -3.51 -27.93
C SER A 61 -16.51 -2.61 -26.87
N TRP A 62 -15.18 -2.48 -26.88
CA TRP A 62 -14.41 -1.47 -26.14
C TRP A 62 -13.08 -1.19 -26.87
N ASN A 63 -13.02 -0.13 -27.69
CA ASN A 63 -11.85 0.24 -28.52
C ASN A 63 -10.73 0.92 -27.70
N PHE A 64 -10.22 0.27 -26.66
CA PHE A 64 -9.04 0.78 -25.96
C PHE A 64 -7.77 0.41 -26.74
N LYS A 65 -6.98 1.41 -27.14
CA LYS A 65 -5.66 1.14 -27.75
C LYS A 65 -4.70 0.79 -26.63
N GLN A 66 -4.12 -0.41 -26.64
CA GLN A 66 -3.02 -0.75 -25.74
C GLN A 66 -1.68 -0.34 -26.33
N GLY A 67 -0.76 0.14 -25.51
CA GLY A 67 0.56 0.50 -25.97
C GLY A 67 1.53 0.92 -24.88
N LYS A 68 2.79 1.06 -25.30
CA LYS A 68 3.89 1.62 -24.52
C LYS A 68 4.24 2.99 -25.07
N TYR A 69 4.27 4.00 -24.21
CA TYR A 69 4.68 5.35 -24.55
C TYR A 69 5.84 5.77 -23.68
N THR A 70 6.93 6.24 -24.31
CA THR A 70 8.09 6.80 -23.61
C THR A 70 8.06 8.31 -23.78
N TYR A 71 7.96 9.02 -22.67
CA TYR A 71 7.94 10.48 -22.62
C TYR A 71 9.36 11.03 -22.80
N LEU A 72 9.47 12.29 -23.26
CA LEU A 72 10.78 12.94 -23.44
C LEU A 72 11.58 13.06 -22.14
N ASN A 73 10.91 13.11 -20.99
CA ASN A 73 11.55 13.15 -19.67
C ASN A 73 12.04 11.76 -19.19
N GLY A 74 11.86 10.70 -20.00
CA GLY A 74 12.23 9.32 -19.66
C GLY A 74 11.16 8.54 -18.92
N ASP A 75 10.00 9.13 -18.60
CA ASP A 75 8.88 8.38 -18.04
C ASP A 75 8.35 7.38 -19.08
N VAL A 76 7.79 6.27 -18.60
CA VAL A 76 7.25 5.21 -19.44
C VAL A 76 5.86 4.83 -18.94
N PHE A 77 4.87 4.93 -19.81
CA PHE A 77 3.55 4.38 -19.57
C PHE A 77 3.32 3.12 -20.41
N GLU A 78 2.75 2.10 -19.80
CA GLU A 78 2.31 0.86 -20.44
C GLU A 78 0.85 0.62 -20.03
N GLY A 79 -0.09 0.64 -20.98
CA GLY A 79 -1.51 0.48 -20.67
C GLY A 79 -2.44 0.89 -21.80
N SER A 80 -3.70 1.12 -21.44
CA SER A 80 -4.76 1.47 -22.38
C SER A 80 -4.91 2.98 -22.56
N TYR A 81 -5.33 3.36 -23.77
CA TYR A 81 -5.60 4.73 -24.19
C TYR A 81 -6.99 4.82 -24.82
N ASP A 82 -7.67 5.93 -24.53
CA ASP A 82 -8.86 6.39 -25.23
C ASP A 82 -8.68 7.87 -25.55
N SER A 83 -8.86 8.24 -26.82
CA SER A 83 -8.73 9.62 -27.30
C SER A 83 -7.44 10.32 -26.83
N ASP A 84 -6.31 9.60 -26.93
CA ASP A 84 -4.96 10.00 -26.49
C ASP A 84 -4.79 10.20 -24.97
N ALA A 85 -5.82 9.94 -24.16
CA ALA A 85 -5.77 9.94 -22.71
C ALA A 85 -5.57 8.52 -22.15
N LYS A 86 -4.79 8.41 -21.07
CA LYS A 86 -4.61 7.13 -20.34
C LYS A 86 -5.93 6.74 -19.69
N THR A 87 -6.33 5.48 -19.85
CA THR A 87 -7.59 4.95 -19.33
C THR A 87 -7.44 3.49 -18.92
N GLY A 88 -8.34 2.99 -18.09
CA GLY A 88 -8.35 1.60 -17.63
C GLY A 88 -7.09 1.24 -16.83
N LEU A 89 -6.69 -0.03 -16.86
CA LEU A 89 -5.50 -0.48 -16.17
C LEU A 89 -4.23 -0.06 -16.91
N GLY A 90 -3.26 0.42 -16.16
CA GLY A 90 -1.95 0.78 -16.70
C GLY A 90 -0.87 0.82 -15.63
N LYS A 91 0.37 0.93 -16.12
CA LYS A 91 1.58 1.10 -15.32
C LYS A 91 2.34 2.32 -15.80
N MET A 92 2.62 3.24 -14.89
CA MET A 92 3.53 4.36 -15.10
C MET A 92 4.84 4.09 -14.35
N THR A 93 5.96 4.16 -15.05
CA THR A 93 7.30 4.13 -14.46
C THR A 93 7.93 5.50 -14.67
N TYR A 94 8.32 6.16 -13.59
CA TYR A 94 8.88 7.50 -13.66
C TYR A 94 10.40 7.43 -13.73
N ALA A 95 11.02 8.34 -14.47
CA ALA A 95 12.48 8.46 -14.54
C ALA A 95 13.11 8.74 -13.16
N SER A 96 12.34 9.31 -12.24
CA SER A 96 12.71 9.51 -10.83
C SER A 96 12.88 8.21 -10.03
N GLY A 97 12.49 7.05 -10.59
CA GLY A 97 12.51 5.75 -9.92
C GLY A 97 11.23 5.42 -9.15
N ALA A 98 10.23 6.30 -9.17
CA ALA A 98 8.88 6.00 -8.70
C ALA A 98 8.11 5.16 -9.73
N SER A 99 7.02 4.52 -9.31
CA SER A 99 6.09 3.85 -10.22
C SER A 99 4.66 3.86 -9.70
N TYR A 100 3.70 3.74 -10.60
CA TYR A 100 2.29 3.53 -10.31
C TYR A 100 1.77 2.37 -11.13
N SER A 101 0.99 1.49 -10.51
CA SER A 101 0.24 0.44 -11.18
C SER A 101 -1.20 0.49 -10.70
N GLY A 102 -2.16 0.70 -11.59
CA GLY A 102 -3.56 0.82 -11.19
C GLY A 102 -4.44 1.38 -12.29
N HIS A 103 -5.62 1.82 -11.90
CA HIS A 103 -6.58 2.41 -12.81
C HIS A 103 -6.21 3.86 -13.19
N PHE A 104 -6.56 4.21 -14.42
CA PHE A 104 -6.48 5.54 -14.99
C PHE A 104 -7.83 5.93 -15.58
N GLU A 105 -8.14 7.22 -15.51
CA GLU A 105 -9.32 7.83 -16.12
C GLU A 105 -8.95 9.24 -16.56
N ASN A 106 -9.24 9.59 -17.82
CA ASN A 106 -8.93 10.90 -18.40
C ASN A 106 -7.46 11.34 -18.21
N GLY A 107 -6.52 10.39 -18.29
CA GLY A 107 -5.09 10.67 -18.14
C GLY A 107 -4.58 10.67 -16.69
N GLU A 108 -5.48 10.66 -15.70
CA GLU A 108 -5.14 10.74 -14.28
C GLU A 108 -5.29 9.39 -13.57
N ARG A 109 -4.62 9.23 -12.42
CA ARG A 109 -4.80 8.05 -11.57
C ARG A 109 -6.19 8.08 -10.95
N SER A 110 -6.91 6.97 -11.04
CA SER A 110 -8.27 6.81 -10.52
C SER A 110 -8.46 5.40 -9.97
N GLY A 111 -9.55 5.15 -9.25
CA GLY A 111 -9.91 3.83 -8.75
C GLY A 111 -8.83 3.21 -7.85
N GLU A 112 -8.69 1.89 -7.87
CA GLU A 112 -7.67 1.20 -7.10
C GLU A 112 -6.29 1.29 -7.76
N GLY A 113 -5.24 1.53 -6.97
CA GLY A 113 -3.87 1.55 -7.46
C GLY A 113 -2.80 1.56 -6.39
N THR A 114 -1.63 1.08 -6.77
CA THR A 114 -0.42 1.07 -5.93
C THR A 114 0.60 2.04 -6.51
N PHE A 115 1.10 2.96 -5.68
CA PHE A 115 2.19 3.86 -6.00
C PHE A 115 3.41 3.52 -5.15
N VAL A 116 4.52 3.22 -5.80
CA VAL A 116 5.83 3.04 -5.17
C VAL A 116 6.63 4.32 -5.39
N TYR A 117 6.96 5.01 -4.31
CA TYR A 117 7.72 6.26 -4.35
C TYR A 117 9.21 5.99 -4.60
N ALA A 118 9.95 7.02 -5.01
CA ALA A 118 11.40 6.92 -5.25
C ALA A 118 12.17 6.52 -3.97
N ASN A 119 11.72 7.00 -2.80
CA ASN A 119 12.21 6.61 -1.47
C ASN A 119 11.78 5.19 -1.05
N LYS A 120 11.12 4.43 -1.94
CA LYS A 120 10.57 3.09 -1.77
C LYS A 120 9.35 3.00 -0.88
N ASP A 121 8.83 4.10 -0.34
CA ASP A 121 7.54 4.09 0.34
C ASP A 121 6.46 3.60 -0.62
N ILE A 122 5.38 3.04 -0.07
CA ILE A 122 4.32 2.43 -0.86
C ILE A 122 3.00 3.03 -0.39
N TYR A 123 2.20 3.53 -1.31
CA TYR A 123 0.77 3.73 -1.08
C TYR A 123 -0.01 2.69 -1.89
N SER A 124 -1.00 2.04 -1.27
CA SER A 124 -1.95 1.16 -1.96
C SER A 124 -3.36 1.46 -1.49
N GLY A 125 -4.24 1.84 -2.42
CA GLY A 125 -5.63 2.16 -2.09
C GLY A 125 -6.31 2.93 -3.21
N THR A 126 -7.40 3.61 -2.88
CA THR A 126 -8.20 4.32 -3.87
C THR A 126 -7.55 5.66 -4.27
N TRP A 127 -7.80 6.06 -5.51
CA TRP A 127 -7.34 7.29 -6.15
C TRP A 127 -8.52 8.01 -6.79
N LYS A 128 -8.50 9.34 -6.75
CA LYS A 128 -9.47 10.21 -7.43
C LYS A 128 -8.76 11.44 -7.96
N ALA A 129 -8.92 11.72 -9.25
CA ALA A 129 -8.30 12.85 -9.93
C ALA A 129 -6.80 13.00 -9.62
N GLY A 130 -6.05 11.89 -9.71
CA GLY A 130 -4.62 11.88 -9.47
C GLY A 130 -4.18 11.94 -8.01
N LYS A 131 -5.10 12.02 -7.03
CA LYS A 131 -4.82 12.12 -5.59
C LYS A 131 -5.27 10.86 -4.84
N LYS A 132 -4.57 10.55 -3.74
CA LYS A 132 -4.97 9.51 -2.78
C LYS A 132 -6.33 9.87 -2.18
N SER A 133 -7.25 8.92 -2.13
CA SER A 133 -8.62 9.14 -1.67
C SER A 133 -9.20 7.85 -1.09
N GLY A 134 -10.23 7.94 -0.25
CA GLY A 134 -10.92 6.75 0.27
C GLY A 134 -10.02 5.89 1.15
N LYS A 135 -10.25 4.58 1.17
CA LYS A 135 -9.45 3.66 1.98
C LYS A 135 -8.08 3.45 1.34
N GLY A 136 -7.02 3.43 2.15
CA GLY A 136 -5.69 3.13 1.67
C GLY A 136 -4.66 2.87 2.77
N PHE A 137 -3.63 2.13 2.38
CA PHE A 137 -2.46 1.82 3.18
C PHE A 137 -1.26 2.64 2.71
N TYR A 138 -0.49 3.18 3.64
CA TYR A 138 0.80 3.81 3.33
C TYR A 138 1.90 3.15 4.16
N VAL A 139 2.89 2.53 3.52
CA VAL A 139 4.01 1.85 4.17
C VAL A 139 5.27 2.68 4.02
N PHE A 140 5.91 2.99 5.14
CA PHE A 140 7.22 3.61 5.18
C PHE A 140 8.30 2.56 4.93
N ALA A 141 9.08 2.70 3.87
CA ALA A 141 10.05 1.68 3.48
C ALA A 141 11.16 1.48 4.50
N GLY A 142 11.59 2.55 5.17
CA GLY A 142 12.67 2.51 6.15
C GLY A 142 12.30 1.76 7.43
N SER A 143 11.18 2.12 8.04
CA SER A 143 10.74 1.57 9.34
C SER A 143 9.78 0.39 9.23
N LYS A 144 9.16 0.19 8.06
CA LYS A 144 8.00 -0.71 7.85
C LYS A 144 6.75 -0.31 8.63
N TYR A 145 6.77 0.84 9.31
CA TYR A 145 5.56 1.41 9.89
C TYR A 145 4.57 1.69 8.78
N TYR A 146 3.29 1.64 9.08
CA TYR A 146 2.29 1.95 8.08
C TYR A 146 1.09 2.69 8.67
N TYR A 147 0.43 3.43 7.79
CA TYR A 147 -0.92 3.93 8.03
C TYR A 147 -1.93 2.99 7.36
N ASP A 148 -2.99 2.62 8.09
CA ASP A 148 -4.24 2.09 7.52
C ASP A 148 -5.34 3.11 7.81
N GLY A 149 -5.92 3.72 6.78
CA GLY A 149 -6.84 4.81 7.02
C GLY A 149 -7.63 5.30 5.83
N ILE A 150 -8.37 6.38 6.09
CA ILE A 150 -9.14 7.15 5.13
C ILE A 150 -8.32 8.35 4.68
N TRP A 151 -8.25 8.52 3.36
CA TRP A 151 -7.51 9.55 2.68
C TRP A 151 -8.46 10.50 1.96
N LYS A 152 -8.12 11.78 1.96
CA LYS A 152 -8.87 12.83 1.28
C LYS A 152 -7.89 13.84 0.70
N ASP A 153 -8.04 14.10 -0.61
CA ASP A 153 -7.21 15.07 -1.34
C ASP A 153 -5.69 14.87 -1.17
N GLY A 154 -5.24 13.62 -1.05
CA GLY A 154 -3.83 13.28 -0.88
C GLY A 154 -3.34 13.20 0.56
N GLN A 155 -4.16 13.58 1.54
CA GLN A 155 -3.82 13.57 2.97
C GLN A 155 -4.58 12.48 3.72
N ILE A 156 -3.98 11.90 4.74
CA ILE A 156 -4.70 11.02 5.66
C ILE A 156 -5.59 11.86 6.58
N GLU A 157 -6.85 11.47 6.72
CA GLU A 157 -7.88 12.14 7.52
C GLU A 157 -8.09 11.43 8.86
N SER A 158 -8.16 10.10 8.83
CA SER A 158 -8.31 9.24 10.01
C SER A 158 -7.74 7.86 9.75
N GLY A 159 -7.34 7.17 10.81
CA GLY A 159 -6.86 5.80 10.68
C GLY A 159 -6.03 5.33 11.85
N GLN A 160 -5.25 4.29 11.59
CA GLN A 160 -4.33 3.69 12.51
C GLN A 160 -2.90 3.93 12.03
N TRP A 161 -2.03 4.40 12.92
CA TRP A 161 -0.59 4.37 12.72
C TRP A 161 -0.02 3.14 13.41
N VAL A 162 0.39 2.17 12.61
CA VAL A 162 0.92 0.91 13.09
C VAL A 162 2.45 0.96 13.07
N PHE A 163 3.05 0.70 14.23
CA PHE A 163 4.51 0.76 14.44
C PHE A 163 5.19 -0.60 14.24
N THR A 164 4.43 -1.68 14.12
CA THR A 164 4.97 -3.04 13.97
C THR A 164 4.19 -3.80 12.89
N PRO A 165 4.83 -4.65 12.08
CA PRO A 165 4.12 -5.49 11.12
C PRO A 165 3.04 -6.37 11.76
N GLU A 166 3.23 -6.75 13.04
CA GLU A 166 2.32 -7.59 13.81
C GLU A 166 1.06 -6.85 14.29
N GLY A 167 1.05 -5.50 14.26
CA GLY A 167 -0.09 -4.71 14.70
C GLY A 167 -0.26 -4.61 16.22
N ASP A 168 0.70 -5.11 17.00
CA ASP A 168 0.66 -5.10 18.48
C ASP A 168 0.92 -3.72 19.08
N LYS A 169 1.46 -2.79 18.29
CA LYS A 169 1.67 -1.40 18.67
C LYS A 169 1.09 -0.49 17.60
N LEU A 170 -0.04 0.14 17.92
CA LEU A 170 -0.67 1.10 17.02
C LEU A 170 -1.25 2.29 17.77
N PHE A 171 -1.33 3.42 17.07
CA PHE A 171 -2.10 4.58 17.48
C PHE A 171 -3.36 4.67 16.64
N GLU A 172 -4.52 4.83 17.26
CA GLU A 172 -5.79 5.12 16.60
C GLU A 172 -6.18 6.58 16.83
N GLY A 173 -6.47 7.31 15.75
CA GLY A 173 -6.91 8.69 15.89
C GLY A 173 -7.12 9.43 14.58
N ARG A 174 -7.26 10.75 14.70
CA ARG A 174 -7.34 11.66 13.56
C ARG A 174 -5.98 12.17 13.16
N PHE A 175 -5.86 12.58 11.91
CA PHE A 175 -4.65 13.16 11.36
C PHE A 175 -4.96 14.45 10.62
N VAL A 176 -4.08 15.44 10.79
CA VAL A 176 -4.07 16.70 10.04
C VAL A 176 -2.65 16.94 9.56
N SER A 177 -2.48 17.25 8.27
CA SER A 177 -1.16 17.45 7.66
C SER A 177 -0.21 16.26 7.88
N GLN A 178 -0.72 15.03 7.75
CA GLN A 178 0.01 13.77 7.98
C GLN A 178 0.52 13.56 9.42
N LYS A 179 0.06 14.36 10.38
CA LYS A 179 0.45 14.29 11.78
C LYS A 179 -0.78 13.97 12.64
N PRO A 180 -0.64 13.17 13.70
CA PRO A 180 -1.77 12.87 14.56
C PRO A 180 -2.27 14.14 15.26
N CYS A 181 -3.57 14.20 15.56
CA CYS A 181 -4.22 15.34 16.21
C CYS A 181 -5.47 14.94 17.00
N GLY A 182 -5.77 15.69 18.05
CA GLY A 182 -6.92 15.49 18.91
C GLY A 182 -6.83 14.19 19.71
N GLU A 183 -7.97 13.77 20.26
CA GLU A 183 -8.08 12.52 21.02
C GLU A 183 -7.74 11.29 20.17
N GLY A 184 -7.14 10.31 20.83
CA GLY A 184 -6.84 9.01 20.27
C GLY A 184 -6.44 8.02 21.36
N LYS A 185 -6.02 6.83 20.94
CA LYS A 185 -5.51 5.82 21.85
C LYS A 185 -4.32 5.08 21.26
N PHE A 186 -3.38 4.70 22.11
CA PHE A 186 -2.41 3.68 21.78
C PHE A 186 -2.91 2.33 22.26
N VAL A 187 -2.72 1.30 21.43
CA VAL A 187 -2.99 -0.09 21.79
C VAL A 187 -1.65 -0.82 21.91
N TYR A 188 -1.46 -1.51 23.03
CA TYR A 188 -0.28 -2.30 23.37
C TYR A 188 -0.73 -3.68 23.89
N GLY A 189 -0.97 -4.63 22.98
CA GLY A 189 -1.63 -5.89 23.36
C GLY A 189 -3.00 -5.61 23.99
N ASP A 190 -3.21 -6.07 25.22
CA ASP A 190 -4.47 -5.90 25.96
C ASP A 190 -4.55 -4.58 26.75
N TYR A 191 -3.66 -3.63 26.47
CA TYR A 191 -3.65 -2.31 27.12
C TYR A 191 -4.02 -1.21 26.13
N GLU A 192 -4.94 -0.34 26.54
CA GLU A 192 -5.31 0.86 25.82
C GLU A 192 -4.90 2.10 26.62
N VAL A 193 -4.06 2.96 26.03
CA VAL A 193 -3.62 4.23 26.61
C VAL A 193 -4.32 5.37 25.88
N PHE A 194 -5.19 6.08 26.57
CA PHE A 194 -5.95 7.21 26.02
C PHE A 194 -5.23 8.53 26.27
N GLY A 195 -5.34 9.42 25.29
CA GLY A 195 -4.72 10.74 25.34
C GLY A 195 -5.11 11.59 24.14
N ALA A 196 -4.46 12.75 24.00
CA ALA A 196 -4.67 13.64 22.87
C ALA A 196 -3.36 14.18 22.31
N TYR A 197 -3.31 14.33 20.98
CA TYR A 197 -2.25 15.04 20.28
C TYR A 197 -2.61 16.50 20.06
N THR A 198 -1.73 17.41 20.49
CA THR A 198 -1.80 18.83 20.14
C THR A 198 -0.77 19.16 19.06
N GLN A 199 -1.18 19.92 18.05
CA GLN A 199 -0.30 20.41 16.98
C GLN A 199 0.01 21.89 17.19
N GLU A 200 1.30 22.23 17.25
CA GLU A 200 1.76 23.60 17.41
C GLU A 200 2.70 23.97 16.25
N VAL A 201 2.43 25.08 15.56
CA VAL A 201 3.32 25.60 14.53
C VAL A 201 4.42 26.42 15.21
N LYS A 202 5.66 25.92 15.18
CA LYS A 202 6.82 26.56 15.80
C LYS A 202 7.86 26.92 14.74
N PRO A 203 8.60 28.03 14.89
CA PRO A 203 9.80 28.28 14.12
C PRO A 203 10.78 27.11 14.27
N LEU A 204 11.43 26.72 13.19
CA LEU A 204 12.59 25.85 13.22
C LEU A 204 13.77 26.62 13.79
N ASP A 205 14.51 25.99 14.70
CA ASP A 205 15.73 26.53 15.29
C ASP A 205 16.94 26.39 14.32
N THR A 206 16.72 26.71 13.05
CA THR A 206 17.72 26.58 11.97
C THR A 206 18.15 27.92 11.38
N GLY A 207 17.81 29.03 12.04
CA GLY A 207 18.08 30.39 11.57
C GLY A 207 17.09 30.87 10.51
N LEU A 208 17.29 32.10 10.03
CA LEU A 208 16.39 32.76 9.06
C LEU A 208 16.43 32.04 7.71
N GLY A 209 15.25 31.73 7.15
CA GLY A 209 15.13 31.19 5.79
C GLY A 209 15.43 32.24 4.72
N LYS A 210 15.48 31.80 3.45
CA LYS A 210 15.55 32.71 2.30
C LYS A 210 14.28 33.59 2.29
N GLY A 211 14.41 34.83 2.73
CA GLY A 211 13.29 35.77 2.87
C GLY A 211 13.20 36.45 4.25
N GLY A 212 14.04 36.06 5.22
CA GLY A 212 14.06 36.70 6.54
C GLY A 212 13.00 36.20 7.53
N GLU A 213 12.19 35.22 7.14
CA GLU A 213 11.30 34.49 8.04
C GLU A 213 11.90 33.11 8.37
N PRO A 214 11.85 32.67 9.64
CA PRO A 214 12.31 31.33 10.00
C PRO A 214 11.36 30.30 9.39
N PRO A 215 11.89 29.18 8.85
CA PRO A 215 11.04 28.11 8.36
C PRO A 215 10.22 27.55 9.54
N MET A 216 8.94 27.24 9.32
CA MET A 216 8.05 26.76 10.39
C MET A 216 7.92 25.22 10.35
N GLN A 217 7.76 24.60 11.52
CA GLN A 217 7.46 23.17 11.68
C GLN A 217 6.22 22.97 12.55
N VAL A 218 5.46 21.91 12.25
CA VAL A 218 4.36 21.46 13.14
C VAL A 218 4.93 20.49 14.17
N ALA A 219 5.05 20.91 15.43
CA ALA A 219 5.38 20.01 16.53
C ALA A 219 4.12 19.31 17.02
N THR A 220 4.22 18.03 17.37
CA THR A 220 3.14 17.24 17.96
C THR A 220 3.50 16.84 19.38
N THR A 221 2.64 17.16 20.34
CA THR A 221 2.76 16.75 21.75
C THR A 221 1.63 15.81 22.13
N TRP A 222 1.93 14.77 22.90
CA TRP A 222 0.94 13.81 23.41
C TRP A 222 0.72 14.05 24.90
N GLU A 223 -0.55 14.10 25.32
CA GLU A 223 -0.98 14.16 26.72
C GLU A 223 -1.82 12.93 27.05
N THR A 224 -1.35 12.10 27.99
CA THR A 224 -2.07 10.90 28.45
C THR A 224 -3.09 11.30 29.51
N PHE A 225 -4.32 10.79 29.39
CA PHE A 225 -5.37 10.98 30.41
C PHE A 225 -5.97 9.67 30.95
N GLY A 226 -5.67 8.50 30.36
CA GLY A 226 -6.21 7.23 30.85
C GLY A 226 -5.46 5.98 30.39
N LEU A 227 -5.59 4.90 31.15
CA LEU A 227 -5.10 3.56 30.84
C LEU A 227 -6.20 2.56 31.19
N VAL A 228 -6.49 1.64 30.27
CA VAL A 228 -7.43 0.54 30.45
C VAL A 228 -6.73 -0.78 30.12
N HIS A 229 -7.04 -1.83 30.88
CA HIS A 229 -6.72 -3.21 30.53
C HIS A 229 -8.02 -3.87 30.04
N ALA A 230 -8.00 -4.37 28.81
CA ALA A 230 -9.14 -5.00 28.13
C ALA A 230 -9.31 -6.47 28.52
#